data_AF-A0A2G9N366-F1
#
_entry.id   AF-A0A2G9N366-F1
#
_cell.length_a   1.000
_cell.length_b   1.000
_cell.length_c   1.000
_cell.angle_alpha   90.00
_cell.angle_beta   90.00
_cell.angle_gamma   90.00
#
_symmetry.space_group_name_H-M   'P 1'
#
loop_
_entity.id
_entity.type
_entity.pdbx_description
1 polymer ?
#
loop_
_entity_poly.entity_id
_entity_poly.type
_entity_poly.pdbx_seq_one_letter_code
_entity_poly.pdbx_strand_id
1 'polypeptide(L)'
;MKVRVNLFKKTDLSYDIEIHESANMAELICSDNFGLKYCIITDSNLEKSLGKKLLDQFKKQGANAELVSFPSGEKNKNLKTVAGILEKMHEFGFD
;
A
#
# COMPACT_ATOMS: atom_id res chain seq x y z
N MET A 1 11.34 -37.79 -24.61
CA MET A 1 10.94 -36.67 -25.49
C MET A 1 11.39 -35.38 -24.84
N LYS A 2 12.12 -34.50 -25.55
CA LYS A 2 12.66 -33.25 -24.99
C LYS A 2 12.06 -32.09 -25.76
N VAL A 3 11.25 -31.27 -25.12
CA VAL A 3 10.64 -30.07 -25.70
C VAL A 3 11.37 -28.86 -25.13
N ARG A 4 11.92 -28.01 -26.02
CA ARG A 4 12.54 -26.74 -25.63
C ARG A 4 11.49 -25.65 -25.75
N VAL A 5 11.11 -25.04 -24.64
CA VAL A 5 10.19 -23.91 -24.61
C VAL A 5 11.01 -22.63 -24.40
N ASN A 6 10.94 -21.70 -25.36
CA ASN A 6 11.59 -20.40 -25.25
C ASN A 6 10.60 -19.38 -24.68
N LEU A 7 10.54 -19.27 -23.36
CA LEU A 7 9.72 -18.26 -22.67
C LEU A 7 10.44 -16.91 -22.70
N PHE A 8 10.14 -16.07 -23.68
CA PHE A 8 10.58 -14.67 -23.69
C PHE A 8 9.50 -13.80 -23.03
N LYS A 9 9.71 -13.41 -21.76
CA LYS A 9 8.84 -12.44 -21.07
C LYS A 9 9.41 -11.03 -21.27
N LYS A 10 8.71 -10.18 -22.02
CA LYS A 10 8.99 -8.74 -22.09
C LYS A 10 7.99 -8.03 -21.18
N THR A 11 8.45 -7.49 -20.05
CA THR A 11 7.61 -6.75 -19.10
C THR A 11 8.04 -5.29 -19.10
N ASP A 12 7.08 -4.38 -19.20
CA ASP A 12 7.29 -2.98 -18.91
C ASP A 12 7.01 -2.75 -17.42
N LEU A 13 7.99 -2.14 -16.73
CA LEU A 13 7.94 -1.86 -15.29
C LEU A 13 8.12 -0.36 -15.02
N SER A 14 7.90 0.48 -16.03
CA SER A 14 7.90 1.94 -15.88
C SER A 14 6.76 2.39 -14.96
N TYR A 15 7.03 3.44 -14.19
CA TYR A 15 6.07 4.10 -13.31
C TYR A 15 6.38 5.59 -13.25
N ASP A 16 5.34 6.39 -12.99
CA ASP A 16 5.47 7.82 -12.81
C ASP A 16 5.82 8.17 -11.35
N ILE A 17 6.55 9.27 -11.17
CA ILE A 17 6.86 9.84 -9.85
C ILE A 17 6.21 11.21 -9.82
N GLU A 18 5.17 11.34 -9.00
CA GLU A 18 4.46 12.60 -8.80
C GLU A 18 4.83 13.24 -7.45
N ILE A 19 5.00 14.57 -7.45
CA ILE A 19 5.39 15.34 -6.26
C ILE A 19 4.26 16.31 -5.93
N HIS A 20 3.61 16.08 -4.77
CA HIS A 20 2.46 16.84 -4.31
C HIS A 20 2.58 17.24 -2.84
N GLU A 21 1.80 18.23 -2.43
CA GLU A 21 1.61 18.53 -1.01
C GLU A 21 0.74 17.47 -0.33
N SER A 22 1.07 17.13 0.93
CA SER A 22 0.43 16.03 1.66
C SER A 22 -1.07 16.25 1.93
N ALA A 23 -1.56 17.49 1.87
CA ALA A 23 -2.93 17.84 2.18
C ALA A 23 -3.97 17.22 1.20
N ASN A 24 -3.57 16.92 -0.04
CA ASN A 24 -4.50 16.50 -1.10
C ASN A 24 -4.31 15.05 -1.55
N MET A 25 -3.50 14.26 -0.82
CA MET A 25 -3.09 12.92 -1.27
C MET A 25 -4.26 11.95 -1.48
N ALA A 26 -5.24 11.92 -0.58
CA ALA A 26 -6.36 10.99 -0.72
C ALA A 26 -7.25 11.32 -1.93
N GLU A 27 -7.44 12.61 -2.22
CA GLU A 27 -8.23 13.05 -3.38
C GLU A 27 -7.59 12.60 -4.68
N LEU A 28 -6.27 12.82 -4.82
CA LEU A 28 -5.49 12.40 -5.98
C LEU A 28 -5.52 10.87 -6.17
N ILE A 29 -5.30 10.10 -5.09
CA ILE A 29 -5.29 8.63 -5.17
C ILE A 29 -6.69 8.07 -5.48
N CYS A 30 -7.74 8.69 -4.94
CA CYS A 30 -9.12 8.25 -5.17
C CYS A 30 -9.62 8.65 -6.56
N SER A 31 -9.17 9.78 -7.13
CA SER A 31 -9.59 10.21 -8.47
C SER A 31 -9.15 9.25 -9.57
N ASP A 32 -8.00 8.60 -9.38
CA ASP A 32 -7.46 7.62 -10.33
C ASP A 32 -8.11 6.23 -10.21
N ASN A 33 -8.93 6.01 -9.18
CA ASN A 33 -9.72 4.78 -8.98
C ASN A 33 -8.88 3.48 -9.07
N PHE A 34 -7.69 3.48 -8.46
CA PHE A 34 -6.78 2.33 -8.46
C PHE A 34 -7.35 1.05 -7.84
N GLY A 35 -8.41 1.15 -7.04
CA GLY A 35 -9.07 -0.02 -6.46
C GLY A 35 -10.30 0.32 -5.64
N LEU A 36 -11.08 -0.71 -5.31
CA LEU A 36 -12.29 -0.58 -4.49
C LEU A 36 -11.99 -0.43 -2.99
N LYS A 37 -10.76 -0.77 -2.58
CA LYS A 37 -10.32 -0.77 -1.19
C LYS A 37 -8.84 -0.48 -1.08
N TYR A 38 -8.46 0.37 -0.14
CA TYR A 38 -7.10 0.89 0.02
C TYR A 38 -6.49 0.46 1.35
N CYS A 39 -5.25 -0.04 1.32
CA CYS A 39 -4.50 -0.32 2.53
C CYS A 39 -3.34 0.67 2.67
N ILE A 40 -3.34 1.46 3.73
CA ILE A 40 -2.22 2.35 4.08
C ILE A 40 -1.29 1.54 4.99
N ILE A 41 -0.03 1.35 4.56
CA ILE A 41 0.98 0.60 5.33
C ILE A 41 2.10 1.55 5.72
N THR A 42 2.38 1.67 7.01
CA THR A 42 3.38 2.64 7.52
C THR A 42 4.04 2.18 8.81
N ASP A 43 5.17 2.78 9.18
CA ASP A 43 5.77 2.53 10.50
C ASP A 43 5.04 3.29 11.64
N SER A 44 5.29 2.88 12.87
CA SER A 44 4.65 3.39 14.09
C SER A 44 4.92 4.87 14.40
N ASN A 45 6.00 5.45 13.89
CA ASN A 45 6.27 6.89 14.06
C ASN A 45 5.39 7.69 13.10
N LEU A 46 5.35 7.28 11.83
CA LEU A 46 4.55 7.93 10.79
C LEU A 46 3.05 7.69 10.94
N GLU A 47 2.63 6.57 11.53
CA GLU A 47 1.23 6.33 11.89
C GLU A 47 0.66 7.50 12.71
N LYS A 48 1.43 7.99 13.68
CA LYS A 48 1.04 9.05 14.61
C LYS A 48 1.00 10.43 13.95
N SER A 49 1.94 10.72 13.05
CA SER A 49 2.07 12.04 12.45
C SER A 49 1.21 12.24 11.20
N LEU A 50 1.14 11.21 10.34
CA LEU A 50 0.55 11.29 9.00
C LEU A 50 -0.44 10.16 8.71
N GLY A 51 -0.17 8.92 9.11
CA GLY A 51 -0.97 7.75 8.72
C GLY A 51 -2.45 7.87 9.09
N LYS A 52 -2.76 8.28 10.33
CA LYS A 52 -4.15 8.51 10.76
C LYS A 52 -4.82 9.66 10.01
N LYS A 53 -4.09 10.76 9.75
CA LYS A 53 -4.62 11.90 8.98
C LYS A 53 -4.96 11.48 7.55
N LEU A 54 -4.10 10.68 6.93
CA LEU A 54 -4.34 10.16 5.59
C LEU A 54 -5.56 9.23 5.57
N LEU A 55 -5.66 8.30 6.53
CA LEU A 55 -6.84 7.44 6.67
C LEU A 55 -8.13 8.26 6.79
N ASP A 56 -8.13 9.31 7.61
CA ASP A 56 -9.28 10.20 7.76
C ASP A 56 -9.62 10.93 6.44
N GLN A 57 -8.62 11.31 5.65
CA GLN A 57 -8.83 11.91 4.33
C GLN A 57 -9.48 10.91 3.37
N PHE A 58 -9.01 9.66 3.30
CA PHE A 58 -9.63 8.61 2.48
C PHE A 58 -11.10 8.39 2.88
N LYS A 59 -11.37 8.29 4.19
CA LYS A 59 -12.73 8.12 4.71
C LYS A 59 -13.64 9.31 4.38
N LYS A 60 -13.13 10.55 4.43
CA LYS A 60 -13.88 11.75 4.02
C LYS A 60 -14.23 11.75 2.53
N GLN A 61 -13.40 11.15 1.69
CA GLN A 61 -13.69 10.95 0.26
C GLN A 61 -14.65 9.78 0.01
N GLY A 62 -15.13 9.10 1.06
CA GLY A 62 -16.02 7.94 0.94
C GLY A 62 -15.30 6.66 0.51
N ALA A 63 -13.97 6.64 0.47
CA ALA A 63 -13.19 5.47 0.10
C ALA A 63 -13.15 4.44 1.24
N ASN A 64 -13.22 3.16 0.89
CA ASN A 64 -12.98 2.07 1.83
C ASN A 64 -11.46 1.94 2.05
N ALA A 65 -10.99 2.32 3.24
CA ALA A 65 -9.56 2.33 3.53
C ALA A 65 -9.26 1.84 4.95
N GLU A 66 -8.16 1.12 5.08
CA GLU A 66 -7.65 0.57 6.35
C GLU A 66 -6.17 0.93 6.55
N LEU A 67 -5.74 1.01 7.80
CA LEU A 67 -4.37 1.37 8.18
C LEU A 67 -3.69 0.20 8.91
N VAL A 68 -2.57 -0.25 8.37
CA VAL A 68 -1.68 -1.24 9.00
C VAL A 68 -0.39 -0.56 9.41
N SER A 69 -0.11 -0.54 10.72
CA SER A 69 1.19 -0.09 11.22
C SER A 69 2.08 -1.24 11.70
N PHE A 70 3.39 -1.03 11.51
CA PHE A 70 4.46 -1.92 11.99
C PHE A 70 5.51 -1.15 12.80
N PRO A 71 6.30 -1.81 13.67
CA PRO A 71 7.29 -1.12 14.49
C PRO A 71 8.38 -0.43 13.65
N SER A 72 8.72 0.81 14.01
CA SER A 72 9.72 1.61 13.28
C SER A 72 11.16 1.07 13.37
N GLY A 73 11.97 1.36 12.33
CA GLY A 73 13.40 1.04 12.26
C GLY A 73 13.76 -0.18 11.41
N GLU A 74 14.97 -0.17 10.84
CA GLU A 74 15.43 -1.14 9.83
C GLU A 74 15.42 -2.60 10.32
N LYS A 75 15.64 -2.83 11.62
CA LYS A 75 15.56 -4.18 12.21
C LYS A 75 14.20 -4.86 11.99
N ASN A 76 13.15 -4.07 11.80
CA ASN A 76 11.79 -4.56 11.58
C ASN A 76 11.48 -4.76 10.08
N LYS A 77 12.42 -4.49 9.16
CA LYS A 77 12.28 -4.76 7.73
C LYS A 77 12.68 -6.21 7.44
N ASN A 78 11.83 -7.12 7.89
CA ASN A 78 12.06 -8.56 7.76
C ASN A 78 10.76 -9.29 7.39
N LEU A 79 10.89 -10.57 7.02
CA LEU A 79 9.76 -11.37 6.55
C LEU A 79 8.67 -11.58 7.61
N LYS A 80 9.03 -11.55 8.90
CA LYS A 80 8.03 -11.65 9.98
C LYS A 80 7.12 -10.43 9.99
N THR A 81 7.66 -9.24 9.75
CA THR A 81 6.86 -8.01 9.63
C THR A 81 5.97 -8.06 8.40
N VAL A 82 6.47 -8.54 7.26
CA VAL A 82 5.67 -8.71 6.04
C VAL A 82 4.51 -9.68 6.30
N ALA A 83 4.77 -10.84 6.92
CA ALA A 83 3.73 -11.79 7.28
C ALA A 83 2.65 -11.16 8.18
N GLY A 84 3.05 -10.43 9.24
CA GLY A 84 2.10 -9.75 10.12
C GLY A 84 1.31 -8.63 9.44
N ILE A 85 1.87 -7.96 8.43
CA ILE A 85 1.12 -7.00 7.60
C ILE A 85 0.07 -7.73 6.77
N LEU A 86 0.45 -8.83 6.11
CA LEU A 86 -0.45 -9.63 5.28
C LEU A 86 -1.58 -10.25 6.10
N GLU A 87 -1.30 -10.74 7.31
CA GLU A 87 -2.32 -11.25 8.25
C GLU A 87 -3.36 -10.16 8.57
N LYS A 88 -2.93 -8.94 8.91
CA LYS A 88 -3.85 -7.82 9.15
C LYS A 88 -4.64 -7.42 7.92
N MET A 89 -4.01 -7.41 6.74
CA MET A 89 -4.71 -7.16 5.48
C MET A 89 -5.80 -8.22 5.23
N HIS A 90 -5.48 -9.50 5.49
CA HIS A 90 -6.47 -10.56 5.38
C HIS A 90 -7.63 -10.39 6.38
N GLU A 91 -7.34 -10.05 7.65
CA GLU A 91 -8.36 -9.75 8.66
C GLU A 91 -9.28 -8.59 8.26
N PHE A 92 -8.71 -7.59 7.57
CA PHE A 92 -9.49 -6.51 7.02
C PHE A 92 -10.33 -6.94 5.82
N GLY A 93 -10.09 -8.11 5.20
CA GLY A 93 -10.78 -8.57 4.00
C GLY A 93 -10.20 -7.95 2.74
N PHE A 94 -8.88 -7.96 2.62
CA PHE A 94 -8.17 -7.85 1.35
C PHE A 94 -7.89 -9.27 0.84
N ASP A 95 -8.11 -9.49 -0.46
CA ASP A 95 -8.01 -10.80 -1.13
C ASP A 95 -6.67 -10.98 -1.88
#